data_AF-A0A933CX40-F1
#
_entry.id   AF-A0A933CX40-F1
#
_cell.length_a   1.000
_cell.length_b   1.000
_cell.length_c   1.000
_cell.angle_alpha   90.00
_cell.angle_beta   90.00
_cell.angle_gamma   90.00
#
_symmetry.space_group_name_H-M   'P 1'
#
loop_
_entity.id
_entity.type
_entity.pdbx_description
1 polymer ?
#
loop_
_entity_poly.entity_id
_entity_poly.type
_entity_poly.pdbx_seq_one_letter_code
_entity_poly.pdbx_strand_id
1 'polypeptide(L)'
;MTDYSRHSLDDLIDEITTWPVGMPVRAMERVFAMGEGAVPSLIEALDRWRTDEKRDLLWPVVLLGELRSPGGVQTLIDLVLRTDDHEMAQAALEGVAKIGVPALPALAQLATASDPVVRIYVYCALGGIRDDRAFSMLAEALGRDHGLGDVLAQALSDQGKTEAIPILYDAYCNCEPWQRTRFEEAIQNIHFGRTDPTLWTVNWRVRYRRDPALGGFAPGWRAMFVLLRHHRDKIGKEVSPEVRSLEEIFEHGAVSDAPEPCQYCGEPIEEPTGLPVCPEIAVGVVLQQVRFLGSARQDGVDNIFDLFDSLDDMSWQHHEKPEESLKARELERWQELAQDLDIHRRTCSWLVEQGIEDISGAKALLLAKAVELAGRFGDPEGLLLPAAQTQRRTDKVARNAPCPCGSGRKYKRCCLGKR
;
A
#
# COMPACT_ATOMS: atom_id res chain seq x y z
N MET A 1 -21.56 -13.48 -1.51
CA MET A 1 -20.51 -13.51 -0.48
C MET A 1 -20.39 -14.92 0.07
N THR A 2 -19.18 -15.45 0.12
CA THR A 2 -18.89 -16.79 0.67
C THR A 2 -18.98 -16.73 2.20
N ASP A 3 -19.82 -17.58 2.80
CA ASP A 3 -19.95 -17.69 4.25
C ASP A 3 -18.91 -18.68 4.80
N TYR A 4 -17.87 -18.14 5.43
CA TYR A 4 -16.78 -18.92 6.04
C TYR A 4 -17.10 -19.43 7.46
N SER A 5 -18.28 -19.14 8.01
CA SER A 5 -18.59 -19.45 9.41
C SER A 5 -18.52 -20.95 9.74
N ARG A 6 -18.73 -21.82 8.74
CA ARG A 6 -18.77 -23.29 8.87
C ARG A 6 -17.52 -24.02 8.37
N HIS A 7 -16.57 -23.32 7.76
CA HIS A 7 -15.37 -23.95 7.20
C HIS A 7 -14.45 -24.40 8.34
N SER A 8 -13.88 -25.60 8.22
CA SER A 8 -12.81 -26.04 9.12
C SER A 8 -11.51 -25.30 8.79
N LEU A 9 -10.51 -25.40 9.68
CA LEU A 9 -9.19 -24.83 9.41
C LEU A 9 -8.56 -25.41 8.15
N ASP A 10 -8.71 -26.71 7.93
CA ASP A 10 -8.18 -27.39 6.75
C ASP A 10 -8.87 -26.92 5.46
N ASP A 11 -10.20 -26.74 5.49
CA ASP A 11 -10.95 -26.20 4.35
C ASP A 11 -10.49 -24.77 4.00
N LEU A 12 -10.27 -23.93 5.03
CA LEU A 12 -9.80 -22.55 4.83
C LEU A 12 -8.38 -22.53 4.26
N ILE A 13 -7.47 -23.34 4.78
CA ILE A 13 -6.09 -23.42 4.29
C ILE A 13 -6.05 -23.95 2.84
N ASP A 14 -6.90 -24.92 2.52
CA ASP A 14 -7.05 -25.43 1.16
C ASP A 14 -7.52 -24.35 0.18
N GLU A 15 -8.57 -23.61 0.55
CA GLU A 15 -9.12 -22.53 -0.26
C GLU A 15 -8.15 -21.36 -0.42
N ILE A 16 -7.49 -20.94 0.67
CA ILE A 16 -6.53 -19.84 0.65
C ILE A 16 -5.38 -20.15 -0.29
N THR A 17 -4.84 -21.37 -0.22
CA THR A 17 -3.69 -21.76 -1.05
C THR A 17 -4.05 -22.02 -2.50
N THR A 18 -5.33 -22.23 -2.84
CA THR A 18 -5.78 -22.44 -4.22
C THR A 18 -6.46 -21.21 -4.81
N TRP A 19 -6.40 -20.07 -4.11
CA TRP A 19 -7.05 -18.84 -4.53
C TRP A 19 -6.45 -18.29 -5.83
N PRO A 20 -7.28 -17.94 -6.84
CA PRO A 20 -6.78 -17.65 -8.18
C PRO A 20 -6.06 -16.30 -8.31
N VAL A 21 -6.79 -15.19 -8.14
CA VAL A 21 -6.29 -13.82 -8.29
C VAL A 21 -6.78 -12.97 -7.13
N GLY A 22 -5.97 -12.01 -6.70
CA GLY A 22 -6.23 -11.18 -5.53
C GLY A 22 -5.83 -11.88 -4.24
N MET A 23 -6.56 -11.62 -3.16
CA MET A 23 -6.19 -12.07 -1.82
C MET A 23 -7.42 -12.53 -1.05
N PRO A 24 -7.47 -13.78 -0.53
CA PRO A 24 -8.62 -14.32 0.18
C PRO A 24 -8.75 -13.76 1.62
N VAL A 25 -8.85 -12.43 1.76
CA VAL A 25 -8.76 -11.69 3.03
C VAL A 25 -9.72 -12.26 4.07
N ARG A 26 -10.99 -12.52 3.70
CA ARG A 26 -11.98 -13.06 4.65
C ARG A 26 -11.66 -14.46 5.15
N ALA A 27 -11.16 -15.34 4.29
CA ALA A 27 -10.75 -16.68 4.70
C ALA A 27 -9.52 -16.59 5.62
N MET A 28 -8.55 -15.73 5.26
CA MET A 28 -7.38 -15.45 6.08
C MET A 28 -7.77 -14.86 7.45
N GLU A 29 -8.70 -13.91 7.51
CA GLU A 29 -9.26 -13.36 8.76
C GLU A 29 -9.93 -14.42 9.61
N ARG A 30 -10.59 -15.40 8.98
CA ARG A 30 -11.17 -16.52 9.70
C ARG A 30 -10.08 -17.40 10.33
N VAL A 31 -8.98 -17.66 9.63
CA VAL A 31 -7.80 -18.34 10.19
C VAL A 31 -7.20 -17.52 11.32
N PHE A 32 -7.06 -16.20 11.17
CA PHE A 32 -6.59 -15.32 12.24
C PHE A 32 -7.46 -15.38 13.49
N ALA A 33 -8.79 -15.43 13.32
CA ALA A 33 -9.73 -15.56 14.43
C ALA A 33 -9.61 -16.90 15.19
N MET A 34 -9.00 -17.93 14.58
CA MET A 34 -8.66 -19.20 15.26
C MET A 34 -7.39 -19.09 16.12
N GLY A 35 -6.58 -18.06 15.92
CA GLY A 35 -5.41 -17.73 16.74
C GLY A 35 -4.28 -18.75 16.64
N GLU A 36 -3.50 -18.89 17.72
CA GLU A 36 -2.30 -19.74 17.77
C GLU A 36 -2.57 -21.22 17.46
N GLY A 37 -3.81 -21.69 17.67
CA GLY A 37 -4.22 -23.04 17.30
C GLY A 37 -4.10 -23.34 15.80
N ALA A 38 -4.02 -22.32 14.95
CA ALA A 38 -3.83 -22.48 13.50
C ALA A 38 -2.36 -22.75 13.09
N VAL A 39 -1.39 -22.42 13.96
CA VAL A 39 0.04 -22.48 13.64
C VAL A 39 0.50 -23.88 13.20
N PRO A 40 0.16 -24.98 13.90
CA PRO A 40 0.58 -26.31 13.48
C PRO A 40 0.08 -26.70 12.08
N SER A 41 -1.19 -26.41 11.76
CA SER A 41 -1.76 -26.73 10.44
C SER A 41 -1.17 -25.88 9.32
N LEU A 42 -0.84 -24.61 9.58
CA LEU A 42 -0.14 -23.76 8.62
C LEU A 42 1.27 -24.28 8.33
N ILE A 43 2.00 -24.71 9.36
CA ILE A 43 3.33 -25.33 9.21
C ILE A 43 3.22 -26.65 8.44
N GLU A 44 2.24 -27.49 8.76
CA GLU A 44 1.99 -28.75 8.05
C GLU A 44 1.68 -28.49 6.57
N ALA A 45 0.85 -27.50 6.25
CA ALA A 45 0.52 -27.12 4.88
C ALA A 45 1.75 -26.68 4.08
N LEU A 46 2.62 -25.85 4.67
CA LEU A 46 3.88 -25.41 4.05
C LEU A 46 4.84 -26.57 3.76
N ASP A 47 4.84 -27.61 4.60
CA ASP A 47 5.67 -28.80 4.38
C ASP A 47 5.05 -29.73 3.32
N ARG A 48 3.76 -30.06 3.50
CA ARG A 48 3.01 -30.98 2.66
C ARG A 48 2.95 -30.52 1.20
N TRP A 49 2.77 -29.23 0.96
CA TRP A 49 2.55 -28.68 -0.37
C TRP A 49 3.76 -27.95 -0.95
N ARG A 50 4.94 -28.14 -0.36
CA ARG A 50 6.17 -27.43 -0.75
C ARG A 50 6.47 -27.46 -2.25
N THR A 51 6.11 -28.53 -2.94
CA THR A 51 6.37 -28.73 -4.38
C THR A 51 5.09 -28.65 -5.23
N ASP A 52 3.97 -28.19 -4.66
CA ASP A 52 2.70 -28.05 -5.38
C ASP A 52 2.60 -26.65 -5.99
N GLU A 53 3.04 -26.52 -7.24
CA GLU A 53 3.03 -25.25 -7.99
C GLU A 53 1.63 -24.67 -8.22
N LYS A 54 0.56 -25.46 -7.99
CA LYS A 54 -0.82 -24.99 -8.10
C LYS A 54 -1.26 -24.22 -6.87
N ARG A 55 -0.46 -24.24 -5.80
CA ARG A 55 -0.77 -23.62 -4.53
C ARG A 55 0.11 -22.43 -4.26
N ASP A 56 -0.51 -21.33 -3.88
CA ASP A 56 0.17 -20.13 -3.42
C ASP A 56 0.53 -20.26 -1.93
N LEU A 57 1.77 -20.66 -1.67
CA LEU A 57 2.29 -20.80 -0.31
C LEU A 57 2.67 -19.47 0.35
N LEU A 58 2.54 -18.33 -0.35
CA LEU A 58 2.77 -17.02 0.25
C LEU A 58 1.79 -16.77 1.39
N TRP A 59 0.53 -17.18 1.25
CA TRP A 59 -0.50 -16.87 2.25
C TRP A 59 -0.29 -17.57 3.59
N PRO A 60 0.03 -18.88 3.67
CA PRO A 60 0.42 -19.48 4.94
C PRO A 60 1.63 -18.80 5.61
N VAL A 61 2.61 -18.33 4.83
CA VAL A 61 3.76 -17.58 5.36
C VAL A 61 3.33 -16.25 5.98
N VAL A 62 2.49 -15.48 5.26
CA VAL A 62 1.91 -14.23 5.76
C VAL A 62 1.10 -14.48 7.03
N LEU A 63 0.25 -15.51 7.05
CA LEU A 63 -0.56 -15.90 8.21
C LEU A 63 0.30 -16.22 9.43
N LEU A 64 1.37 -17.01 9.27
CA LEU A 64 2.29 -17.33 10.36
C LEU A 64 2.93 -16.08 10.98
N GLY A 65 3.34 -15.12 10.15
CA GLY A 65 3.91 -13.86 10.60
C GLY A 65 2.91 -12.97 11.35
N GLU A 66 1.71 -12.83 10.81
CA GLU A 66 0.64 -12.01 11.39
C GLU A 66 -0.01 -12.62 12.64
N LEU A 67 0.03 -13.95 12.79
CA LEU A 67 -0.35 -14.62 14.05
C LEU A 67 0.63 -14.31 15.20
N ARG A 68 1.85 -13.86 14.88
CA ARG A 68 2.90 -13.47 15.83
C ARG A 68 3.23 -14.54 16.87
N SER A 69 3.04 -15.83 16.54
CA SER A 69 3.37 -16.93 17.42
C SER A 69 4.86 -17.32 17.30
N PRO A 70 5.57 -17.50 18.42
CA PRO A 70 6.94 -18.04 18.42
C PRO A 70 7.06 -19.40 17.74
N GLY A 71 5.98 -20.19 17.70
CA GLY A 71 5.96 -21.51 17.06
C GLY A 71 6.27 -21.50 15.57
N GLY A 72 6.04 -20.37 14.89
CA GLY A 72 6.35 -20.20 13.47
C GLY A 72 7.80 -19.82 13.15
N VAL A 73 8.60 -19.40 14.14
CA VAL A 73 9.93 -18.81 13.90
C VAL A 73 10.84 -19.76 13.11
N GLN A 74 11.00 -21.01 13.57
CA GLN A 74 11.93 -21.94 12.93
C GLN A 74 11.48 -22.27 11.50
N THR A 75 10.18 -22.47 11.26
CA THR A 75 9.64 -22.76 9.93
C THR A 75 9.89 -21.61 8.95
N LEU A 76 9.70 -20.36 9.39
CA LEU A 76 9.96 -19.18 8.55
C LEU A 76 11.46 -19.02 8.27
N ILE A 77 12.32 -19.26 9.26
CA ILE A 77 13.78 -19.24 9.09
C ILE A 77 14.24 -20.32 8.10
N ASP A 78 13.76 -21.55 8.25
CA ASP A 78 14.10 -22.65 7.34
C ASP A 78 13.62 -22.38 5.92
N LEU A 79 12.48 -21.67 5.76
CA LEU A 79 11.99 -21.24 4.45
C LEU A 79 12.96 -20.27 3.78
N VAL A 80 13.44 -19.26 4.50
CA VAL A 80 14.40 -18.26 3.98
C VAL A 80 15.68 -18.93 3.49
N LEU A 81 16.17 -19.94 4.20
CA LEU A 81 17.42 -20.63 3.86
C LEU A 81 17.30 -21.59 2.68
N ARG A 82 16.08 -22.01 2.31
CA ARG A 82 15.85 -23.04 1.29
C ARG A 82 15.23 -22.51 0.00
N THR A 83 14.65 -21.31 0.02
CA THR A 83 13.93 -20.74 -1.11
C THR A 83 14.84 -19.86 -1.95
N ASP A 84 14.78 -20.03 -3.27
CA ASP A 84 15.37 -19.08 -4.23
C ASP A 84 14.40 -17.94 -4.59
N ASP A 85 13.15 -18.04 -4.14
CA ASP A 85 12.13 -17.00 -4.31
C ASP A 85 12.35 -15.85 -3.30
N HIS A 86 12.80 -14.72 -3.82
CA HIS A 86 13.04 -13.50 -3.04
C HIS A 86 11.78 -12.91 -2.41
N GLU A 87 10.61 -13.04 -3.05
CA GLU A 87 9.33 -12.59 -2.50
C GLU A 87 8.96 -13.44 -1.28
N MET A 88 9.10 -14.76 -1.41
CA MET A 88 8.85 -15.70 -0.33
C MET A 88 9.80 -15.48 0.87
N ALA A 89 11.09 -15.31 0.59
CA ALA A 89 12.09 -15.02 1.63
C ALA A 89 11.79 -13.69 2.35
N GLN A 90 11.39 -12.66 1.59
CA GLN A 90 11.02 -11.38 2.16
C GLN A 90 9.79 -11.51 3.06
N ALA A 91 8.71 -12.13 2.60
CA ALA A 91 7.48 -12.30 3.38
C ALA A 91 7.74 -13.07 4.67
N ALA A 92 8.57 -14.12 4.61
CA ALA A 92 8.96 -14.88 5.79
C ALA A 92 9.69 -14.03 6.82
N LEU A 93 10.66 -13.19 6.40
CA LEU A 93 11.38 -12.34 7.35
C LEU A 93 10.61 -11.14 7.86
N GLU A 94 9.70 -10.59 7.05
CA GLU A 94 8.70 -9.65 7.57
C GLU A 94 7.85 -10.33 8.65
N GLY A 95 7.47 -11.60 8.46
CA GLY A 95 6.80 -12.41 9.48
C GLY A 95 7.65 -12.63 10.73
N VAL A 96 8.92 -12.98 10.58
CA VAL A 96 9.87 -13.14 11.70
C VAL A 96 10.03 -11.83 12.48
N ALA A 97 10.09 -10.69 11.79
CA ALA A 97 10.12 -9.38 12.43
C ALA A 97 8.82 -9.06 13.19
N LYS A 98 7.65 -9.44 12.66
CA LYS A 98 6.34 -9.29 13.31
C LYS A 98 6.20 -10.14 14.57
N ILE A 99 6.80 -11.34 14.59
CA ILE A 99 6.89 -12.17 15.80
C ILE A 99 7.74 -11.48 16.88
N GLY A 100 8.82 -10.80 16.48
CA GLY A 100 9.58 -9.89 17.34
C GLY A 100 10.64 -10.58 18.20
N VAL A 101 10.70 -10.20 19.49
CA VAL A 101 11.71 -10.68 20.47
C VAL A 101 11.97 -12.19 20.45
N PRO A 102 10.96 -13.08 20.37
CA PRO A 102 11.19 -14.52 20.34
C PRO A 102 12.05 -15.00 19.17
N ALA A 103 12.15 -14.23 18.08
CA ALA A 103 12.95 -14.57 16.92
C ALA A 103 14.43 -14.19 17.05
N LEU A 104 14.82 -13.35 18.02
CA LEU A 104 16.19 -12.84 18.14
C LEU A 104 17.26 -13.94 18.22
N PRO A 105 17.07 -15.06 18.94
CA PRO A 105 18.07 -16.14 18.96
C PRO A 105 18.32 -16.75 17.58
N ALA A 106 17.27 -16.91 16.76
CA ALA A 106 17.39 -17.44 15.41
C ALA A 106 18.05 -16.44 14.46
N LEU A 107 17.66 -15.16 14.55
CA LEU A 107 18.29 -14.08 13.79
C LEU A 107 19.77 -13.90 14.14
N ALA A 108 20.16 -14.08 15.40
CA ALA A 108 21.56 -13.98 15.83
C ALA A 108 22.46 -15.02 15.16
N GLN A 109 21.97 -16.24 15.00
CA GLN A 109 22.71 -17.29 14.30
C GLN A 109 22.91 -16.94 12.82
N LEU A 110 21.87 -16.42 12.18
CA LEU A 110 21.92 -16.05 10.75
C LEU A 110 22.65 -14.75 10.45
N ALA A 111 22.78 -13.85 11.43
CA ALA A 111 23.55 -12.63 11.28
C ALA A 111 25.01 -12.92 10.90
N THR A 112 25.53 -14.11 11.22
CA THR A 112 26.88 -14.58 10.87
C THR A 112 26.93 -15.54 9.68
N ALA A 113 25.83 -15.71 8.93
CA ALA A 113 25.79 -16.56 7.75
C ALA A 113 26.85 -16.13 6.71
N SER A 114 27.40 -17.08 5.95
CA SER A 114 28.41 -16.77 4.93
C SER A 114 27.85 -15.94 3.78
N ASP A 115 26.59 -16.18 3.41
CA ASP A 115 25.90 -15.47 2.34
C ASP A 115 25.49 -14.05 2.77
N PRO A 116 26.00 -12.99 2.11
CA PRO A 116 25.59 -11.61 2.37
C PRO A 116 24.10 -11.36 2.18
N VAL A 117 23.42 -12.07 1.27
CA VAL A 117 21.97 -11.90 1.04
C VAL A 117 21.18 -12.29 2.28
N VAL A 118 21.50 -13.44 2.87
CA VAL A 118 20.91 -13.89 4.16
C VAL A 118 21.17 -12.86 5.27
N ARG A 119 22.37 -12.27 5.34
CA ARG A 119 22.67 -11.24 6.35
C ARG A 119 21.86 -9.96 6.15
N ILE A 120 21.71 -9.48 4.90
CA ILE A 120 20.87 -8.30 4.57
C ILE A 120 19.45 -8.49 5.08
N TYR A 121 18.89 -9.63 4.72
CA TYR A 121 17.59 -10.11 5.15
C TYR A 121 17.43 -10.08 6.69
N VAL A 122 18.40 -10.63 7.42
CA VAL A 122 18.43 -10.59 8.89
C VAL A 122 18.47 -9.17 9.43
N TYR A 123 19.30 -8.28 8.86
CA TYR A 123 19.40 -6.89 9.31
C TYR A 123 18.10 -6.11 9.07
N CYS A 124 17.46 -6.34 7.93
CA CYS A 124 16.13 -5.80 7.65
C CYS A 124 15.09 -6.29 8.67
N ALA A 125 15.10 -7.59 9.04
CA ALA A 125 14.21 -8.12 10.07
C ALA A 125 14.48 -7.49 11.44
N LEU A 126 15.76 -7.41 11.84
CA LEU A 126 16.17 -6.78 13.09
C LEU A 126 15.76 -5.31 13.16
N GLY A 127 15.86 -4.54 12.06
CA GLY A 127 15.39 -3.15 11.99
C GLY A 127 13.88 -3.00 12.26
N GLY A 128 13.08 -4.04 11.99
CA GLY A 128 11.66 -4.08 12.31
C GLY A 128 11.32 -4.43 13.78
N ILE A 129 12.26 -4.96 14.56
CA ILE A 129 12.01 -5.42 15.94
C ILE A 129 12.38 -4.32 16.93
N ARG A 130 11.39 -3.61 17.47
CA ARG A 130 11.58 -2.51 18.43
C ARG A 130 12.03 -3.01 19.82
N ASP A 131 13.29 -3.42 19.95
CA ASP A 131 13.89 -3.95 21.18
C ASP A 131 15.38 -3.55 21.29
N ASP A 132 15.87 -3.33 22.50
CA ASP A 132 17.27 -2.95 22.76
C ASP A 132 18.27 -4.02 22.30
N ARG A 133 17.93 -5.30 22.42
CA ARG A 133 18.81 -6.37 21.95
C ARG A 133 18.92 -6.39 20.44
N ALA A 134 17.83 -6.15 19.71
CA ALA A 134 17.85 -6.03 18.26
C ALA A 134 18.74 -4.86 17.81
N PHE A 135 18.63 -3.73 18.50
CA PHE A 135 19.50 -2.57 18.30
C PHE A 135 20.98 -2.91 18.55
N SER A 136 21.30 -3.55 19.68
CA SER A 136 22.68 -3.96 19.98
C SER A 136 23.26 -4.90 18.93
N MET A 137 22.46 -5.83 18.41
CA MET A 137 22.89 -6.74 17.33
C MET A 137 23.20 -5.98 16.03
N LEU A 138 22.39 -4.97 15.67
CA LEU A 138 22.65 -4.12 14.50
C LEU A 138 23.92 -3.27 14.68
N ALA A 139 24.11 -2.69 15.87
CA ALA A 139 25.30 -1.90 16.18
C ALA A 139 26.58 -2.75 16.14
N GLU A 140 26.54 -3.97 16.69
CA GLU A 140 27.66 -4.93 16.59
C GLU A 140 27.93 -5.34 15.14
N ALA A 141 26.87 -5.61 14.37
CA ALA A 141 26.98 -5.95 12.96
C ALA A 141 27.59 -4.81 12.13
N LEU A 142 27.30 -3.54 12.43
CA LEU A 142 27.89 -2.38 11.75
C LEU A 142 29.42 -2.33 11.91
N GLY A 143 29.93 -2.72 13.08
CA GLY A 143 31.37 -2.83 13.33
C GLY A 143 32.05 -4.05 12.68
N ARG A 144 31.28 -5.05 12.23
CA ARG A 144 31.80 -6.30 11.64
C ARG A 144 31.65 -6.35 10.12
N ASP A 145 30.48 -5.98 9.62
CA ASP A 145 30.07 -6.13 8.23
C ASP A 145 30.16 -4.78 7.49
N HIS A 146 31.36 -4.21 7.41
CA HIS A 146 31.57 -2.89 6.78
C HIS A 146 31.02 -2.82 5.34
N GLY A 147 31.08 -3.91 4.57
CA GLY A 147 30.51 -3.98 3.23
C GLY A 147 28.97 -3.91 3.18
N LEU A 148 28.28 -4.09 4.31
CA LEU A 148 26.83 -3.97 4.48
C LEU A 148 26.44 -2.71 5.29
N GLY A 149 27.37 -1.76 5.47
CA GLY A 149 27.16 -0.56 6.27
C GLY A 149 25.97 0.29 5.85
N ASP A 150 25.65 0.35 4.55
CA ASP A 150 24.48 1.04 4.00
C ASP A 150 23.16 0.40 4.45
N VAL A 151 23.08 -0.94 4.45
CA VAL A 151 21.92 -1.70 4.92
C VAL A 151 21.75 -1.57 6.43
N LEU A 152 22.87 -1.64 7.16
CA LEU A 152 22.89 -1.54 8.61
C LEU A 152 22.57 -0.12 9.09
N ALA A 153 23.03 0.90 8.37
CA ALA A 153 22.67 2.29 8.63
C ALA A 153 21.16 2.49 8.53
N GLN A 154 20.55 1.98 7.46
CA GLN A 154 19.10 2.03 7.30
C GLN A 154 18.38 1.20 8.37
N ALA A 155 18.84 0.01 8.72
CA ALA A 155 18.22 -0.80 9.78
C ALA A 155 18.29 -0.13 11.16
N LEU A 156 19.35 0.63 11.46
CA LEU A 156 19.47 1.44 12.67
C LEU A 156 18.58 2.69 12.61
N SER A 157 18.45 3.32 11.44
CA SER A 157 17.49 4.40 11.19
C SER A 157 16.05 3.91 11.40
N ASP A 158 15.71 2.74 10.85
CA ASP A 158 14.42 2.08 11.03
C ASP A 158 14.06 1.98 12.51
N GLN A 159 15.01 1.68 13.40
CA GLN A 159 14.81 1.60 14.86
C GLN A 159 14.46 2.95 15.52
N GLY A 160 14.86 4.08 14.92
CA GLY A 160 14.52 5.42 15.37
C GLY A 160 15.16 5.84 16.70
N LYS A 161 16.24 5.16 17.13
CA LYS A 161 16.92 5.46 18.40
C LYS A 161 18.01 6.50 18.18
N THR A 162 17.91 7.62 18.89
CA THR A 162 18.88 8.73 18.81
C THR A 162 20.32 8.31 19.14
N GLU A 163 20.48 7.26 19.93
CA GLU A 163 21.76 6.64 20.29
C GLU A 163 22.50 6.05 19.08
N ALA A 164 21.81 5.79 17.96
CA ALA A 164 22.47 5.39 16.72
C ALA A 164 23.27 6.53 16.07
N ILE A 165 22.93 7.81 16.28
CA ILE A 165 23.62 8.93 15.62
C ILE A 165 25.15 8.89 15.81
N PRO A 166 25.70 8.82 17.04
CA PRO A 166 27.15 8.75 17.22
C PRO A 166 27.77 7.46 16.65
N ILE A 167 27.04 6.33 16.69
CA ILE A 167 27.50 5.04 16.16
C ILE A 167 27.59 5.09 14.62
N LEU A 168 26.57 5.65 13.97
CA LEU A 168 26.51 5.84 12.53
C LEU A 168 27.55 6.84 12.05
N TYR A 169 27.77 7.92 12.80
CA TYR A 169 28.78 8.92 12.44
C TYR A 169 30.20 8.35 12.47
N ASP A 170 30.53 7.57 13.50
CA ASP A 170 31.84 6.90 13.58
C ASP A 170 32.05 5.92 12.41
N ALA A 171 31.02 5.13 12.07
CA ALA A 171 31.06 4.24 10.91
C ALA A 171 31.15 5.02 9.59
N TYR A 172 30.42 6.12 9.44
CA TYR A 172 30.43 7.01 8.28
C TYR A 172 31.83 7.59 7.99
N CYS A 173 32.55 8.02 9.03
CA CYS A 173 33.89 8.55 8.88
C CYS A 173 34.88 7.54 8.28
N ASN A 174 34.61 6.24 8.48
CA ASN A 174 35.49 5.14 8.08
C ASN A 174 34.92 4.28 6.94
N CYS A 175 33.72 4.57 6.44
CA CYS A 175 33.08 3.77 5.40
C CYS A 175 33.63 4.05 4.00
N GLU A 176 33.32 3.15 3.07
CA GLU A 176 33.60 3.39 1.67
C GLU A 176 32.78 4.59 1.17
N PRO A 177 33.31 5.42 0.24
CA PRO A 177 32.63 6.64 -0.20
C PRO A 177 31.19 6.39 -0.68
N TRP A 178 30.96 5.32 -1.44
CA TRP A 178 29.65 4.97 -1.99
C TRP A 178 28.57 4.71 -0.93
N GLN A 179 28.94 4.47 0.34
CA GLN A 179 27.98 4.25 1.43
C GLN A 179 27.57 5.54 2.12
N ARG A 180 28.34 6.63 1.96
CA ARG A 180 28.20 7.88 2.74
C ARG A 180 26.81 8.48 2.67
N THR A 181 26.21 8.54 1.48
CA THR A 181 24.86 9.07 1.29
C THR A 181 23.84 8.36 2.19
N ARG A 182 23.92 7.03 2.30
CA ARG A 182 22.99 6.25 3.14
C ARG A 182 23.20 6.47 4.64
N PHE A 183 24.44 6.68 5.07
CA PHE A 183 24.72 7.07 6.45
C PHE A 183 24.19 8.47 6.77
N GLU A 184 24.39 9.44 5.87
CA GLU A 184 23.87 10.81 6.04
C GLU A 184 22.33 10.79 6.13
N GLU A 185 21.66 10.08 5.21
CA GLU A 185 20.19 9.88 5.23
C GLU A 185 19.73 9.25 6.56
N ALA A 186 20.37 8.17 7.01
CA ALA A 186 20.03 7.49 8.26
C ALA A 186 20.18 8.42 9.48
N ILE A 187 21.28 9.18 9.55
CA ILE A 187 21.54 10.15 10.63
C ILE A 187 20.48 11.26 10.62
N GLN A 188 20.17 11.81 9.44
CA GLN A 188 19.15 12.84 9.28
C GLN A 188 17.76 12.32 9.66
N ASN A 189 17.42 11.10 9.25
CA ASN A 189 16.14 10.50 9.56
C ASN A 189 15.94 10.37 11.07
N ILE A 190 16.95 9.86 11.78
CA ILE A 190 16.90 9.79 13.24
C ILE A 190 16.84 11.19 13.87
N HIS A 191 17.66 12.14 13.41
CA HIS A 191 17.75 13.48 13.97
C HIS A 191 16.44 14.27 13.85
N PHE A 192 15.83 14.26 12.66
CA PHE A 192 14.59 14.97 12.37
C PHE A 192 13.34 14.18 12.78
N GLY A 193 13.51 12.98 13.36
CA GLY A 193 12.40 12.07 13.67
C GLY A 193 11.62 11.65 12.42
N ARG A 194 12.26 11.67 11.26
CA ARG A 194 11.68 11.11 10.04
C ARG A 194 11.73 9.61 10.22
N THR A 195 10.57 9.00 10.39
CA THR A 195 10.43 7.63 9.93
C THR A 195 10.69 7.68 8.43
N ASP A 196 11.69 6.93 7.95
CA ASP A 196 11.70 6.53 6.53
C ASP A 196 10.25 6.12 6.25
N PRO A 197 9.53 6.80 5.34
CA PRO A 197 8.19 6.40 5.03
C PRO A 197 8.31 4.92 4.79
N THR A 198 7.64 4.10 5.60
CA THR A 198 7.41 2.73 5.20
C THR A 198 6.70 2.92 3.86
N LEU A 199 7.44 2.82 2.74
CA LEU A 199 6.93 3.11 1.39
C LEU A 199 5.70 2.25 1.10
N TRP A 200 5.47 1.27 1.96
CA TRP A 200 4.41 0.31 1.95
C TRP A 200 3.78 0.27 3.33
N THR A 201 2.49 0.03 3.33
CA THR A 201 1.72 -0.23 4.54
C THR A 201 2.17 -1.50 5.26
N VAL A 202 2.12 -1.48 6.59
CA VAL A 202 2.26 -2.66 7.45
C VAL A 202 1.01 -3.54 7.45
N ASN A 203 -0.11 -3.04 6.92
CA ASN A 203 -1.36 -3.76 6.81
C ASN A 203 -1.24 -4.86 5.74
N TRP A 204 -1.19 -6.11 6.19
CA TRP A 204 -1.03 -7.26 5.32
C TRP A 204 -2.12 -7.36 4.24
N ARG A 205 -3.33 -6.82 4.49
CA ARG A 205 -4.48 -6.81 3.56
C ARG A 205 -4.24 -6.02 2.27
N VAL A 206 -3.21 -5.19 2.26
CA VAL A 206 -2.77 -4.39 1.12
C VAL A 206 -1.34 -4.78 0.73
N ARG A 207 -0.44 -4.93 1.72
CA ARG A 207 1.01 -5.12 1.54
C ARG A 207 1.40 -6.22 0.54
N TYR A 208 0.68 -7.34 0.55
CA TYR A 208 1.02 -8.54 -0.23
C TYR A 208 0.12 -8.73 -1.46
N ARG A 209 -0.71 -7.74 -1.81
CA ARG A 209 -1.47 -7.80 -3.06
C ARG A 209 -0.49 -7.67 -4.23
N ARG A 210 -0.49 -8.67 -5.11
CA ARG A 210 0.36 -8.67 -6.30
C ARG A 210 -0.11 -7.58 -7.27
N ASP A 211 0.84 -6.84 -7.79
CA ASP A 211 0.65 -5.87 -8.85
C ASP A 211 1.09 -6.51 -10.18
N PRO A 212 0.17 -6.68 -11.15
CA PRO A 212 0.52 -7.25 -12.44
C PRO A 212 1.58 -6.43 -13.20
N ALA A 213 1.64 -5.11 -12.97
CA ALA A 213 2.66 -4.26 -13.58
C ALA A 213 4.07 -4.55 -13.05
N LEU A 214 4.19 -5.09 -11.82
CA LEU A 214 5.46 -5.46 -11.19
C LEU A 214 5.77 -6.95 -11.34
N GLY A 215 4.79 -7.77 -11.75
CA GLY A 215 4.92 -9.23 -11.80
C GLY A 215 4.98 -9.89 -10.42
N GLY A 216 4.55 -9.20 -9.36
CA GLY A 216 4.79 -9.55 -7.96
C GLY A 216 4.13 -8.56 -7.00
N PHE A 217 4.32 -8.68 -5.69
CA PHE A 217 3.94 -7.58 -4.78
C PHE A 217 5.03 -6.51 -4.75
N ALA A 218 4.64 -5.27 -4.47
CA ALA A 218 5.59 -4.16 -4.54
C ALA A 218 6.78 -4.37 -3.59
N PRO A 219 8.04 -4.26 -4.06
CA PRO A 219 9.19 -4.59 -3.24
C PRO A 219 9.33 -3.57 -2.11
N GLY A 220 9.48 -4.07 -0.90
CA GLY A 220 9.85 -3.25 0.26
C GLY A 220 11.21 -2.58 0.01
N TRP A 221 11.50 -1.45 0.67
CA TRP A 221 12.85 -0.87 0.63
C TRP A 221 13.92 -1.94 0.97
N ARG A 222 13.57 -2.85 1.90
CA ARG A 222 14.33 -4.04 2.30
C ARG A 222 14.65 -5.00 1.15
N ALA A 223 13.66 -5.29 0.29
CA ALA A 223 13.89 -6.07 -0.94
C ALA A 223 14.66 -5.29 -1.99
N MET A 224 14.44 -3.98 -2.07
CA MET A 224 15.16 -3.12 -3.01
C MET A 224 16.67 -3.15 -2.73
N PHE A 225 17.13 -3.21 -1.48
CA PHE A 225 18.56 -3.41 -1.19
C PHE A 225 19.10 -4.72 -1.74
N VAL A 226 18.34 -5.82 -1.64
CA VAL A 226 18.75 -7.12 -2.19
C VAL A 226 18.85 -7.04 -3.71
N LEU A 227 17.80 -6.52 -4.38
CA LEU A 227 17.74 -6.38 -5.83
C LEU A 227 18.82 -5.44 -6.37
N LEU A 228 19.01 -4.27 -5.76
CA LEU A 228 20.02 -3.29 -6.17
C LEU A 228 21.44 -3.83 -5.99
N ARG A 229 21.68 -4.67 -4.98
CA ARG A 229 23.01 -5.24 -4.74
C ARG A 229 23.43 -6.23 -5.83
N HIS A 230 22.50 -7.03 -6.37
CA HIS A 230 22.76 -7.89 -7.53
C HIS A 230 22.99 -7.10 -8.82
N HIS A 231 22.63 -5.83 -8.85
CA HIS A 231 22.76 -4.94 -10.00
C HIS A 231 23.65 -3.73 -9.73
N ARG A 232 24.50 -3.79 -8.70
CA ARG A 232 25.35 -2.67 -8.27
C ARG A 232 26.21 -2.11 -9.40
N ASP A 233 26.68 -2.97 -10.30
CA ASP A 233 27.49 -2.58 -11.47
C ASP A 233 26.72 -1.71 -12.48
N LYS A 234 25.38 -1.74 -12.44
CA LYS A 234 24.47 -0.98 -13.30
C LYS A 234 24.01 0.34 -12.67
N ILE A 235 24.15 0.49 -11.36
CA ILE A 235 23.84 1.75 -10.67
C ILE A 235 25.02 2.68 -10.93
N GLY A 236 24.74 3.85 -11.50
CA GLY A 236 25.77 4.84 -11.83
C GLY A 236 26.65 5.13 -10.60
N LYS A 237 27.93 5.43 -10.83
CA LYS A 237 28.81 5.93 -9.76
C LYS A 237 28.29 7.30 -9.35
N GLU A 238 27.44 7.35 -8.34
CA GLU A 238 27.10 8.61 -7.69
C GLU A 238 28.38 9.25 -7.16
N VAL A 239 28.49 10.57 -7.34
CA VAL A 239 29.57 11.35 -6.74
C VAL A 239 29.33 11.34 -5.24
N SER A 240 30.09 10.49 -4.54
CA SER A 240 29.98 10.39 -3.09
C SER A 240 30.58 11.63 -2.42
N PRO A 241 29.87 12.27 -1.48
CA PRO A 241 30.39 13.44 -0.80
C PRO A 241 31.69 13.11 -0.03
N GLU A 242 32.56 14.10 0.15
CA GLU A 242 33.61 14.02 1.17
C GLU A 242 32.99 13.90 2.57
N VAL A 243 33.77 13.46 3.56
CA VAL A 243 33.30 13.34 4.94
C VAL A 243 32.93 14.73 5.46
N ARG A 244 31.67 14.88 5.88
CA ARG A 244 31.07 16.10 6.44
C ARG A 244 31.02 16.05 7.97
N SER A 245 30.95 17.22 8.59
CA SER A 245 30.63 17.31 10.03
C SER A 245 29.16 16.95 10.27
N LEU A 246 28.80 16.63 11.52
CA LEU A 246 27.39 16.39 11.88
C LEU A 246 26.51 17.62 11.59
N GLU A 247 27.01 18.83 11.87
CA GLU A 247 26.33 20.09 11.57
C GLU A 247 26.03 20.22 10.07
N GLU A 248 27.03 19.95 9.22
CA GLU A 248 26.87 20.00 7.76
C GLU A 248 25.87 18.95 7.25
N ILE A 249 25.87 17.74 7.83
CA ILE A 249 24.91 16.68 7.50
C ILE A 249 23.49 17.13 7.85
N PHE A 250 23.27 17.79 8.99
CA PHE A 250 21.95 18.29 9.37
C PHE A 250 21.50 19.44 8.46
N GLU A 251 22.42 20.31 8.01
CA GLU A 251 22.10 21.43 7.12
C GLU A 251 21.80 20.99 5.66
N HIS A 252 22.54 20.01 5.14
CA HIS A 252 22.38 19.52 3.75
C HIS A 252 21.24 18.51 3.59
N GLY A 253 20.72 17.98 4.71
CA GLY A 253 19.72 16.92 4.76
C GLY A 253 18.26 17.35 4.75
N ALA A 254 18.00 18.65 4.76
CA ALA A 254 16.65 19.18 4.63
C ALA A 254 16.17 19.02 3.17
N VAL A 255 16.04 17.79 2.68
CA VAL A 255 15.07 17.51 1.62
C VAL A 255 13.76 18.05 2.13
N SER A 256 13.22 19.03 1.42
CA SER A 256 11.98 19.67 1.80
C SER A 256 10.88 18.62 1.74
N ASP A 257 10.31 18.28 2.90
CA ASP A 257 9.06 17.50 2.99
C ASP A 257 7.86 18.29 2.42
N ALA A 258 8.10 19.47 1.83
CA ALA A 258 7.06 20.25 1.17
C ALA A 258 6.56 19.47 -0.07
N PRO A 259 5.24 19.31 -0.21
CA PRO A 259 4.66 18.64 -1.37
C PRO A 259 5.02 19.37 -2.66
N GLU A 260 5.13 18.62 -3.75
CA GLU A 260 5.35 19.21 -5.06
C GLU A 260 4.23 20.21 -5.40
N PRO A 261 4.55 21.43 -5.87
CA PRO A 261 3.53 22.39 -6.26
C PRO A 261 2.85 21.94 -7.54
N CYS A 262 1.52 22.12 -7.60
CA CYS A 262 0.73 21.89 -8.79
C CYS A 262 1.19 22.84 -9.90
N GLN A 263 1.47 22.30 -11.08
CA GLN A 263 1.91 23.08 -12.25
C GLN A 263 0.89 24.12 -12.76
N TYR A 264 -0.38 24.00 -12.35
CA TYR A 264 -1.46 24.88 -12.80
C TYR A 264 -1.78 26.00 -11.80
N CYS A 265 -2.05 25.65 -10.54
CA CYS A 265 -2.43 26.63 -9.51
C CYS A 265 -1.28 27.06 -8.60
N GLY A 266 -0.14 26.35 -8.61
CA GLY A 266 1.02 26.62 -7.77
C GLY A 266 0.91 26.15 -6.32
N GLU A 267 -0.28 25.72 -5.89
CA GLU A 267 -0.50 25.18 -4.55
C GLU A 267 0.08 23.76 -4.39
N PRO A 268 0.48 23.35 -3.18
CA PRO A 268 1.01 22.01 -2.93
C PRO A 268 0.00 20.91 -3.30
N ILE A 269 0.47 19.86 -3.98
CA ILE A 269 -0.32 18.65 -4.25
C ILE A 269 -0.49 17.87 -2.94
N GLU A 270 -1.73 17.51 -2.59
CA GLU A 270 -2.04 16.74 -1.38
C GLU A 270 -2.59 15.36 -1.74
N GLU A 271 -2.48 14.38 -0.82
CA GLU A 271 -3.08 13.04 -0.97
C GLU A 271 -4.20 12.75 0.07
N PRO A 272 -5.27 13.56 0.15
CA PRO A 272 -6.25 13.49 1.25
C PRO A 272 -7.10 12.21 1.26
N THR A 273 -7.12 11.46 0.16
CA THR A 273 -7.93 10.25 -0.05
C THR A 273 -7.18 9.16 -0.82
N GLY A 274 -5.85 9.15 -0.69
CA GLY A 274 -4.96 8.18 -1.36
C GLY A 274 -4.59 8.50 -2.80
N LEU A 275 -5.08 9.63 -3.34
CA LEU A 275 -4.77 10.12 -4.68
C LEU A 275 -4.15 11.52 -4.59
N PRO A 276 -3.10 11.82 -5.38
CA PRO A 276 -2.51 13.14 -5.47
C PRO A 276 -3.48 14.06 -6.20
N VAL A 277 -3.89 15.12 -5.52
CA VAL A 277 -4.86 16.07 -6.05
C VAL A 277 -4.36 17.50 -5.88
N CYS A 278 -4.55 18.27 -6.93
CA CYS A 278 -4.53 19.73 -6.84
C CYS A 278 -5.72 20.19 -5.97
N PRO A 279 -5.52 21.16 -5.05
CA PRO A 279 -6.60 21.72 -4.23
C PRO A 279 -7.86 22.13 -4.99
N GLU A 280 -7.71 22.68 -6.20
CA GLU A 280 -8.85 23.16 -7.02
C GLU A 280 -9.77 22.05 -7.52
N ILE A 281 -9.25 20.82 -7.70
CA ILE A 281 -10.02 19.67 -8.21
C ILE A 281 -10.32 18.63 -7.14
N ALA A 282 -9.84 18.84 -5.90
CA ALA A 282 -9.84 17.84 -4.84
C ALA A 282 -11.26 17.32 -4.54
N VAL A 283 -12.26 18.21 -4.47
CA VAL A 283 -13.68 17.84 -4.26
C VAL A 283 -14.21 16.96 -5.40
N GLY A 284 -13.89 17.32 -6.65
CA GLY A 284 -14.32 16.58 -7.83
C GLY A 284 -13.77 15.16 -7.87
N VAL A 285 -12.49 14.99 -7.52
CA VAL A 285 -11.83 13.67 -7.43
C VAL A 285 -12.49 12.80 -6.37
N VAL A 286 -12.75 13.35 -5.17
CA VAL A 286 -13.42 12.59 -4.11
C VAL A 286 -14.83 12.16 -4.52
N LEU A 287 -15.57 13.02 -5.23
CA LEU A 287 -16.89 12.66 -5.76
C LEU A 287 -16.84 11.61 -6.87
N GLN A 288 -15.75 11.55 -7.65
CA GLN A 288 -15.52 10.43 -8.57
C GLN A 288 -15.31 9.11 -7.82
N GLN A 289 -14.51 9.10 -6.74
CA GLN A 289 -14.33 7.91 -5.90
C GLN A 289 -15.67 7.45 -5.30
N VAL A 290 -16.53 8.39 -4.85
CA VAL A 290 -17.88 8.07 -4.35
C VAL A 290 -18.78 7.48 -5.45
N ARG A 291 -18.68 7.97 -6.70
CA ARG A 291 -19.42 7.43 -7.85
C ARG A 291 -18.95 6.02 -8.18
N PHE A 292 -17.63 5.79 -8.25
CA PHE A 292 -17.02 4.48 -8.43
C PHE A 292 -17.56 3.45 -7.43
N LEU A 293 -17.51 3.77 -6.13
CA LEU A 293 -18.06 2.92 -5.07
C LEU A 293 -19.58 2.73 -5.21
N GLY A 294 -20.29 3.74 -5.71
CA GLY A 294 -21.71 3.66 -6.03
C GLY A 294 -22.02 2.63 -7.12
N SER A 295 -21.20 2.58 -8.18
CA SER A 295 -21.32 1.61 -9.26
C SER A 295 -21.06 0.19 -8.77
N ALA A 296 -19.96 -0.02 -8.01
CA ALA A 296 -19.64 -1.33 -7.43
C ALA A 296 -20.81 -1.92 -6.63
N ARG A 297 -21.50 -1.09 -5.84
CA ARG A 297 -22.68 -1.50 -5.09
C ARG A 297 -23.90 -1.82 -5.96
N GLN A 298 -24.09 -1.12 -7.08
CA GLN A 298 -25.13 -1.45 -8.05
C GLN A 298 -24.88 -2.82 -8.68
N ASP A 299 -23.61 -3.20 -8.83
CA ASP A 299 -23.17 -4.50 -9.32
C ASP A 299 -23.18 -5.59 -8.22
N GLY A 300 -23.64 -5.26 -7.02
CA GLY A 300 -23.80 -6.22 -5.91
C GLY A 300 -22.53 -6.47 -5.10
N VAL A 301 -21.49 -5.68 -5.28
CA VAL A 301 -20.28 -5.69 -4.44
C VAL A 301 -20.50 -4.74 -3.27
N ASP A 302 -20.50 -5.22 -2.03
CA ASP A 302 -20.71 -4.38 -0.83
C ASP A 302 -19.46 -4.31 0.09
N ASN A 303 -18.46 -5.17 -0.14
CA ASN A 303 -17.22 -5.24 0.65
C ASN A 303 -16.02 -4.78 -0.19
N ILE A 304 -15.11 -4.04 0.44
CA ILE A 304 -13.95 -3.44 -0.22
C ILE A 304 -12.92 -4.48 -0.64
N PHE A 305 -12.74 -5.56 0.12
CA PHE A 305 -11.80 -6.61 -0.26
C PHE A 305 -12.25 -7.34 -1.53
N ASP A 306 -13.56 -7.63 -1.66
CA ASP A 306 -14.13 -8.21 -2.89
C ASP A 306 -13.97 -7.27 -4.09
N LEU A 307 -14.20 -5.96 -3.87
CA LEU A 307 -13.98 -4.95 -4.90
C LEU A 307 -12.50 -4.89 -5.30
N PHE A 308 -11.59 -4.95 -4.34
CA PHE A 308 -10.15 -4.93 -4.57
C PHE A 308 -9.68 -6.17 -5.34
N ASP A 309 -10.17 -7.37 -4.98
CA ASP A 309 -9.89 -8.60 -5.73
C ASP A 309 -10.41 -8.52 -7.18
N SER A 310 -11.57 -7.89 -7.38
CA SER A 310 -12.13 -7.68 -8.72
C SER A 310 -11.26 -6.71 -9.55
N LEU A 311 -10.74 -5.66 -8.92
CA LEU A 311 -9.80 -4.73 -9.55
C LEU A 311 -8.47 -5.41 -9.90
N ASP A 312 -7.95 -6.25 -9.00
CA ASP A 312 -6.71 -7.01 -9.22
C ASP A 312 -6.88 -8.00 -10.38
N ASP A 313 -8.02 -8.71 -10.47
CA ASP A 313 -8.35 -9.58 -11.60
C ASP A 313 -8.44 -8.82 -12.93
N MET A 314 -9.13 -7.68 -12.95
CA MET A 314 -9.19 -6.82 -14.15
C MET A 314 -7.81 -6.30 -14.55
N SER A 315 -6.97 -5.94 -13.59
CA SER A 315 -5.59 -5.50 -13.84
C SER A 315 -4.74 -6.65 -14.41
N TRP A 316 -4.89 -7.87 -13.89
CA TRP A 316 -4.17 -9.03 -14.42
C TRP A 316 -4.56 -9.33 -15.87
N GLN A 317 -5.86 -9.39 -16.17
CA GLN A 317 -6.38 -9.60 -17.53
C GLN A 317 -5.96 -8.48 -18.51
N HIS A 318 -5.80 -7.26 -18.01
CA HIS A 318 -5.33 -6.12 -18.78
C HIS A 318 -3.86 -6.29 -19.20
N HIS A 319 -3.01 -6.75 -18.26
CA HIS A 319 -1.57 -6.98 -18.47
C HIS A 319 -1.25 -8.23 -19.32
N GLU A 320 -2.15 -9.20 -19.44
CA GLU A 320 -1.98 -10.35 -20.34
C GLU A 320 -1.95 -9.95 -21.83
N LYS A 321 -2.46 -8.77 -22.19
CA LYS A 321 -2.46 -8.28 -23.58
C LYS A 321 -1.24 -7.41 -23.85
N PRO A 322 -0.31 -7.80 -24.75
CA PRO A 322 0.86 -6.98 -25.07
C PRO A 322 0.45 -5.67 -25.74
N GLU A 323 0.92 -4.54 -25.21
CA GLU A 323 0.62 -3.19 -25.72
C GLU A 323 0.91 -3.05 -27.22
N GLU A 324 2.01 -3.65 -27.67
CA GLU A 324 2.52 -3.66 -29.05
C GLU A 324 1.55 -4.33 -30.05
N SER A 325 0.61 -5.14 -29.55
CA SER A 325 -0.39 -5.83 -30.37
C SER A 325 -1.64 -4.99 -30.65
N LEU A 326 -1.79 -3.83 -29.99
CA LEU A 326 -3.00 -3.00 -30.01
C LEU A 326 -2.97 -1.96 -31.13
N LYS A 327 -4.13 -1.71 -31.77
CA LYS A 327 -4.28 -0.57 -32.69
C LYS A 327 -4.42 0.73 -31.89
N ALA A 328 -4.12 1.87 -32.51
CA ALA A 328 -4.12 3.18 -31.85
C ALA A 328 -5.36 3.48 -30.97
N ARG A 329 -6.58 3.21 -31.45
CA ARG A 329 -7.82 3.43 -30.68
C ARG A 329 -8.02 2.41 -29.55
N GLU A 330 -7.52 1.20 -29.74
CA GLU A 330 -7.54 0.16 -28.71
C GLU A 330 -6.51 0.47 -27.62
N LEU A 331 -5.34 0.98 -28.02
CA LEU A 331 -4.29 1.45 -27.14
C LEU A 331 -4.76 2.60 -26.25
N GLU A 332 -5.43 3.61 -26.80
CA GLU A 332 -5.99 4.74 -26.03
C GLU A 332 -6.94 4.24 -24.92
N ARG A 333 -7.89 3.37 -25.27
CA ARG A 333 -8.82 2.76 -24.30
C ARG A 333 -8.12 1.87 -23.28
N TRP A 334 -7.08 1.18 -23.71
CA TRP A 334 -6.28 0.32 -22.85
C TRP A 334 -5.52 1.15 -21.82
N GLN A 335 -4.94 2.29 -22.22
CA GLN A 335 -4.26 3.23 -21.33
C GLN A 335 -5.25 3.91 -20.35
N GLU A 336 -6.42 4.34 -20.83
CA GLU A 336 -7.50 4.87 -19.98
C GLU A 336 -7.91 3.86 -18.90
N LEU A 337 -8.13 2.59 -19.29
CA LEU A 337 -8.47 1.53 -18.32
C LEU A 337 -7.35 1.28 -17.31
N ALA A 338 -6.09 1.31 -17.73
CA ALA A 338 -4.95 1.14 -16.82
C ALA A 338 -4.92 2.24 -15.74
N GLN A 339 -5.15 3.49 -16.15
CA GLN A 339 -5.20 4.64 -15.25
C GLN A 339 -6.38 4.54 -14.28
N ASP A 340 -7.58 4.18 -14.78
CA ASP A 340 -8.76 3.99 -13.94
C ASP A 340 -8.53 2.87 -12.91
N LEU A 341 -7.93 1.76 -13.31
CA LEU A 341 -7.60 0.65 -12.40
C LEU A 341 -6.62 1.08 -11.31
N ASP A 342 -5.55 1.81 -11.65
CA ASP A 342 -4.60 2.34 -10.66
C ASP A 342 -5.31 3.26 -9.66
N ILE A 343 -6.10 4.22 -10.15
CA ILE A 343 -6.87 5.16 -9.32
C ILE A 343 -7.81 4.41 -8.36
N HIS A 344 -8.54 3.42 -8.86
CA HIS A 344 -9.47 2.64 -8.04
C HIS A 344 -8.74 1.75 -7.02
N ARG A 345 -7.60 1.16 -7.37
CA ARG A 345 -6.77 0.36 -6.44
C ARG A 345 -6.16 1.24 -5.35
N ARG A 346 -5.63 2.41 -5.68
CA ARG A 346 -5.13 3.40 -4.71
C ARG A 346 -6.24 3.86 -3.75
N THR A 347 -7.44 4.08 -4.27
CA THR A 347 -8.62 4.40 -3.46
C THR A 347 -8.96 3.27 -2.49
N CYS A 348 -9.01 2.01 -2.95
CA CYS A 348 -9.29 0.85 -2.09
C CYS A 348 -8.20 0.65 -1.03
N SER A 349 -6.93 0.76 -1.43
CA SER A 349 -5.77 0.71 -0.53
C SER A 349 -5.91 1.73 0.60
N TRP A 350 -6.14 3.01 0.27
CA TRP A 350 -6.31 4.06 1.26
C TRP A 350 -7.50 3.80 2.21
N LEU A 351 -8.64 3.34 1.68
CA LEU A 351 -9.81 3.01 2.49
C LEU A 351 -9.53 1.88 3.49
N VAL A 352 -8.80 0.84 3.06
CA VAL A 352 -8.38 -0.26 3.94
C VAL A 352 -7.42 0.24 5.02
N GLU A 353 -6.53 1.18 4.70
CA GLU A 353 -5.67 1.85 5.70
C GLU A 353 -6.46 2.68 6.71
N GLN A 354 -7.63 3.21 6.32
CA GLN A 354 -8.53 3.89 7.25
C GLN A 354 -9.38 2.91 8.10
N GLY A 355 -9.16 1.60 7.95
CA GLY A 355 -9.92 0.56 8.66
C GLY A 355 -11.35 0.40 8.14
N ILE A 356 -11.62 0.82 6.90
CA ILE A 356 -12.94 0.67 6.28
C ILE A 356 -12.95 -0.61 5.45
N GLU A 357 -14.00 -1.42 5.64
CA GLU A 357 -14.16 -2.71 4.97
C GLU A 357 -15.40 -2.78 4.06
N ASP A 358 -16.38 -1.90 4.26
CA ASP A 358 -17.64 -1.90 3.52
C ASP A 358 -17.83 -0.63 2.67
N ILE A 359 -18.56 -0.77 1.57
CA ILE A 359 -18.76 0.33 0.62
C ILE A 359 -19.60 1.47 1.23
N SER A 360 -20.51 1.18 2.16
CA SER A 360 -21.35 2.23 2.77
C SER A 360 -20.49 3.12 3.66
N GLY A 361 -19.64 2.52 4.50
CA GLY A 361 -18.65 3.21 5.31
C GLY A 361 -17.68 4.02 4.46
N ALA A 362 -17.18 3.45 3.37
CA ALA A 362 -16.25 4.15 2.47
C ALA A 362 -16.87 5.39 1.83
N LYS A 363 -18.11 5.28 1.33
CA LYS A 363 -18.82 6.42 0.78
C LYS A 363 -19.07 7.50 1.82
N ALA A 364 -19.42 7.12 3.05
CA ALA A 364 -19.63 8.07 4.14
C ALA A 364 -18.33 8.83 4.49
N LEU A 365 -17.21 8.11 4.58
CA LEU A 365 -15.90 8.71 4.84
C LEU A 365 -15.47 9.66 3.72
N LEU A 366 -15.59 9.23 2.46
CA LEU A 366 -15.24 10.07 1.31
C LEU A 366 -16.13 11.30 1.21
N LEU A 367 -17.44 11.18 1.45
CA LEU A 367 -18.33 12.35 1.49
C LEU A 367 -17.95 13.33 2.61
N ALA A 368 -17.56 12.84 3.78
CA ALA A 368 -17.04 13.69 4.85
C ALA A 368 -15.75 14.40 4.43
N LYS A 369 -14.83 13.70 3.74
CA LYS A 369 -13.62 14.28 3.16
C LYS A 369 -13.92 15.33 2.09
N ALA A 370 -14.93 15.12 1.25
CA ALA A 370 -15.34 16.10 0.27
C ALA A 370 -15.78 17.42 0.93
N VAL A 371 -16.58 17.34 2.00
CA VAL A 371 -17.02 18.51 2.78
C VAL A 371 -15.85 19.21 3.46
N GLU A 372 -14.92 18.44 4.03
CA GLU A 372 -13.69 18.98 4.64
C GLU A 372 -12.86 19.78 3.60
N LEU A 373 -12.62 19.18 2.43
CA LEU A 373 -11.84 19.80 1.35
C LEU A 373 -12.54 21.03 0.77
N ALA A 374 -13.87 20.98 0.60
CA ALA A 374 -14.63 22.15 0.17
C ALA A 374 -14.57 23.30 1.18
N GLY A 375 -14.50 22.99 2.48
CA GLY A 375 -14.28 24.00 3.51
C GLY A 375 -12.88 24.64 3.45
N ARG A 376 -11.87 23.88 3.03
CA ARG A 376 -10.47 24.33 2.92
C ARG A 376 -10.19 25.10 1.62
N PHE A 377 -10.64 24.56 0.49
CA PHE A 377 -10.26 25.02 -0.86
C PHE A 377 -11.42 25.66 -1.63
N GLY A 378 -12.63 25.61 -1.09
CA GLY A 378 -13.84 25.98 -1.81
C GLY A 378 -14.38 24.84 -2.67
N ASP A 379 -15.57 25.07 -3.23
CA ASP A 379 -16.23 24.19 -4.20
C ASP A 379 -16.65 25.05 -5.41
N PRO A 380 -15.67 25.45 -6.26
CA PRO A 380 -15.93 26.42 -7.32
C PRO A 380 -16.94 25.91 -8.35
N GLU A 381 -17.04 24.59 -8.51
CA GLU A 381 -18.01 23.93 -9.38
C GLU A 381 -19.37 23.69 -8.70
N GLY A 382 -19.49 23.96 -7.40
CA GLY A 382 -20.72 23.76 -6.63
C GLY A 382 -21.19 22.30 -6.59
N LEU A 383 -20.24 21.35 -6.62
CA LEU A 383 -20.51 19.92 -6.73
C LEU A 383 -21.16 19.31 -5.48
N LEU A 384 -20.95 19.88 -4.30
CA LEU A 384 -21.54 19.43 -3.04
C LEU A 384 -22.88 20.08 -2.73
N LEU A 385 -23.20 21.18 -3.40
CA LEU A 385 -24.53 21.74 -3.34
C LEU A 385 -25.47 20.71 -4.00
N PRO A 386 -26.55 20.28 -3.32
CA PRO A 386 -27.55 19.47 -3.99
C PRO A 386 -27.99 20.23 -5.23
N ALA A 387 -27.82 19.62 -6.41
CA ALA A 387 -28.22 20.18 -7.68
C ALA A 387 -29.59 20.83 -7.48
N ALA A 388 -29.62 22.17 -7.52
CA ALA A 388 -30.82 22.93 -7.15
C ALA A 388 -31.98 22.25 -7.87
N GLN A 389 -32.90 21.65 -7.09
CA GLN A 389 -34.06 20.95 -7.63
C GLN A 389 -34.61 21.88 -8.68
N THR A 390 -34.50 21.48 -9.96
CA THR A 390 -34.92 22.34 -11.05
C THR A 390 -36.37 22.62 -10.75
N GLN A 391 -36.69 23.83 -10.28
CA GLN A 391 -38.05 24.19 -9.92
C GLN A 391 -38.86 23.85 -11.16
N ARG A 392 -39.71 22.83 -11.04
CA ARG A 392 -40.60 22.42 -12.11
C ARG A 392 -41.28 23.70 -12.56
N ARG A 393 -40.97 24.14 -13.78
CA ARG A 393 -41.61 25.33 -14.37
C ARG A 393 -43.10 25.18 -14.12
N THR A 394 -43.64 26.12 -13.37
CA THR A 394 -45.06 26.28 -12.98
C THR A 394 -46.00 25.68 -14.03
N ASP A 395 -46.95 24.87 -13.56
CA ASP A 395 -47.92 24.13 -14.37
C ASP A 395 -48.37 24.90 -15.61
N LYS A 396 -47.92 24.45 -16.79
CA LYS A 396 -48.46 24.96 -18.05
C LYS A 396 -49.94 24.59 -18.10
N VAL A 397 -50.81 25.58 -17.94
CA VAL A 397 -52.25 25.41 -18.13
C VAL A 397 -52.49 24.80 -19.51
N ALA A 398 -53.05 23.58 -19.55
CA ALA A 398 -53.27 22.86 -20.79
C ALA A 398 -54.16 23.67 -21.74
N ARG A 399 -53.85 23.69 -23.05
CA ARG A 399 -54.54 24.50 -24.07
C ARG A 399 -56.07 24.36 -24.05
N ASN A 400 -56.60 23.21 -23.65
CA ASN A 400 -58.05 22.95 -23.60
C ASN A 400 -58.67 23.08 -22.21
N ALA A 401 -57.89 23.32 -21.15
CA ALA A 401 -58.41 23.50 -19.79
C ALA A 401 -59.23 24.81 -19.67
N PRO A 402 -60.14 24.91 -18.69
CA PRO A 402 -60.80 26.17 -18.35
C PRO A 402 -59.79 27.28 -18.11
N CYS A 403 -60.02 28.45 -18.69
CA CYS A 403 -59.08 29.56 -18.62
C CYS A 403 -59.05 30.16 -17.19
N PRO A 404 -57.86 30.34 -16.59
CA PRO A 404 -57.74 30.79 -15.20
C PRO A 404 -58.20 32.24 -14.94
N CYS A 405 -58.50 33.02 -15.99
CA CYS A 405 -59.07 34.37 -15.85
C CYS A 405 -60.56 34.39 -15.49
N GLY A 406 -61.19 33.22 -15.26
CA GLY A 406 -62.60 33.12 -14.87
C GLY A 406 -63.61 33.30 -16.01
N SER A 407 -63.16 33.38 -17.27
CA SER A 407 -64.06 33.62 -18.42
C SER A 407 -64.92 32.42 -18.83
N GLY A 408 -64.72 31.23 -18.24
CA GLY A 408 -65.41 29.99 -18.61
C GLY A 408 -65.02 29.37 -19.97
N ARG A 409 -64.12 30.01 -20.74
CA ARG A 409 -63.66 29.52 -22.05
C ARG A 409 -62.40 28.65 -21.93
N LYS A 410 -62.12 27.80 -22.94
CA LYS A 410 -60.85 27.03 -23.03
C LYS A 410 -59.65 27.98 -23.16
N TYR A 411 -58.55 27.72 -22.46
CA TYR A 411 -57.35 28.58 -22.38
C TYR A 411 -56.83 29.03 -23.76
N LYS A 412 -56.79 28.11 -24.75
CA LYS A 412 -56.36 28.42 -26.14
C LYS A 412 -57.21 29.46 -26.87
N ARG A 413 -58.50 29.60 -26.50
CA ARG A 413 -59.45 30.54 -27.12
C ARG A 413 -59.67 31.80 -26.27
N CYS A 414 -58.88 31.98 -25.22
CA CYS A 414 -58.97 33.14 -24.33
C CYS A 414 -57.59 33.79 -24.16
N CYS A 415 -56.94 33.62 -23.01
CA CYS A 415 -55.69 34.32 -22.70
C CYS A 415 -54.49 33.88 -23.57
N LEU A 416 -54.52 32.67 -24.16
CA LEU A 416 -53.42 32.21 -25.02
C LEU A 416 -53.51 32.73 -26.47
N GLY A 417 -54.72 32.97 -26.97
CA GLY A 417 -54.96 33.46 -28.35
C GLY A 417 -55.05 34.98 -28.48
N LYS A 418 -54.80 35.71 -27.38
CA LYS A 418 -54.78 37.18 -27.30
C LYS A 418 -53.36 37.76 -27.30
N ARG A 419 -52.35 36.95 -27.60
CA ARG A 419 -50.96 37.40 -27.76
C ARG A 419 -50.68 37.72 -29.22
#